data_AF-A0A7Y0U2P2-F1
#
_entry.id   AF-A0A7Y0U2P2-F1
#
_cell.length_a   1.000
_cell.length_b   1.000
_cell.length_c   1.000
_cell.angle_alpha   90.00
_cell.angle_beta   90.00
_cell.angle_gamma   90.00
#
_symmetry.space_group_name_H-M   'P 1'
#
loop_
_entity.id
_entity.type
_entity.pdbx_description
1 polymer ?
#
loop_
_entity_poly.entity_id
_entity_poly.type
_entity_poly.pdbx_seq_one_letter_code
_entity_poly.pdbx_strand_id
1 'polypeptide(L)'
;MSIFETQGFLSGVDPELLAAQIRTELLETLGEPLGAARLAHLQDLANSARKHSLGDLEISIRLEIGWDGLDSGNTELALSNLAWVLDYIAHHPDELDEEQRLNIATQMLQVPPLAVRHPRVDAPCIENLVFWMEFFASKTGIDLHSRLSSRHQVELGLGRRLAAGEALDVMSRLEEIPRQVTGEVDCPLHHFRSRIAWAVNAVDYPRALSLYREALGRCSTASWQCSHPEDIDPLLMLPQAWAGQGDVAWRAHERSYRHQSESSQFLGDIASQLRFCAATWSLDEGLEILHTHAHWFANPEDPWDLLVAARAAAALLRRALQVYRNLDTTVPELDFAIPGNNPWFAFESLQPGASLATAQARLERVARGLALAFDARNGNNTISMRTAALLNQTPLCSWQSVRSLLRAHFAVAALLGEHGFHHGWAAWLLPALDEGAAAEGHVTHGSLRSDGGVALSRPVPGFSLLDFMRSHSALTRFHQAVSEVNFVSLPREISADHHWLLFEISHVALLGLGGHWDEMLDCGLPLVDLAESLDSRRQSLRVACYLIQAYWQLGRLGEARQWLIRADDFVDATTPAELRMLLEELALLAG
;
A
#
# COMPACT_ATOMS: atom_id res chain seq x y z
N MET A 1 1.02 2.69 -49.94
CA MET A 1 2.44 2.47 -49.57
C MET A 1 2.48 2.47 -48.04
N SER A 2 2.10 1.41 -47.31
CA SER A 2 2.70 0.06 -47.16
C SER A 2 4.21 0.07 -46.92
N ILE A 3 4.62 0.14 -45.65
CA ILE A 3 6.02 -0.06 -45.17
C ILE A 3 6.07 -0.92 -43.87
N PHE A 4 5.05 -1.75 -43.62
CA PHE A 4 5.13 -2.79 -42.59
C PHE A 4 4.83 -4.14 -43.24
N GLU A 5 5.74 -4.58 -44.11
CA GLU A 5 5.84 -5.99 -44.46
C GLU A 5 6.57 -6.69 -43.33
N THR A 6 5.84 -7.60 -42.69
CA THR A 6 6.35 -8.71 -41.90
C THR A 6 7.57 -9.33 -42.60
N GLN A 7 8.76 -9.13 -42.04
CA GLN A 7 9.93 -9.91 -42.45
C GLN A 7 9.66 -11.36 -42.06
N GLY A 8 9.23 -12.15 -43.04
CA GLY A 8 9.11 -13.58 -42.91
C GLY A 8 10.46 -14.20 -42.53
N PHE A 9 10.50 -14.88 -41.39
CA PHE A 9 11.63 -15.68 -40.94
C PHE A 9 12.07 -16.66 -42.03
N LEU A 10 13.32 -16.50 -42.49
CA LEU A 10 13.96 -17.34 -43.50
C LEU A 10 14.19 -18.76 -42.95
N SER A 11 13.93 -19.79 -43.76
CA SER A 11 14.33 -21.16 -43.45
C SER A 11 15.86 -21.27 -43.46
N GLY A 12 16.47 -21.72 -42.37
CA GLY A 12 17.92 -21.92 -42.25
C GLY A 12 18.60 -21.23 -41.07
N VAL A 13 17.85 -20.63 -40.14
CA VAL A 13 18.39 -20.07 -38.89
C VAL A 13 18.75 -21.20 -37.92
N ASP A 14 19.91 -21.07 -37.29
CA ASP A 14 20.39 -21.95 -36.22
C ASP A 14 19.36 -22.01 -35.07
N PRO A 15 18.82 -23.20 -34.70
CA PRO A 15 17.88 -23.36 -33.60
C PRO A 15 18.38 -22.77 -32.28
N GLU A 16 19.68 -22.81 -32.00
CA GLU A 16 20.25 -22.25 -30.77
C GLU A 16 20.18 -20.72 -30.77
N LEU A 17 20.45 -20.10 -31.91
CA LEU A 17 20.40 -18.65 -32.07
C LEU A 17 18.96 -18.14 -31.97
N LEU A 18 18.00 -18.88 -32.54
CA LEU A 18 16.59 -18.57 -32.42
C LEU A 18 16.07 -18.73 -30.98
N ALA A 19 16.47 -19.80 -30.29
CA ALA A 19 16.12 -20.00 -28.89
C ALA A 19 16.72 -18.90 -27.99
N ALA A 20 17.94 -18.46 -28.27
CA ALA A 20 18.55 -17.32 -27.58
C ALA A 20 17.77 -16.02 -27.82
N GLN A 21 17.36 -15.76 -29.06
CA GLN A 21 16.55 -14.59 -29.39
C GLN A 21 15.20 -14.60 -28.65
N ILE A 22 14.45 -15.70 -28.70
CA ILE A 22 13.16 -15.82 -28.00
C ILE A 22 13.34 -15.66 -26.48
N ARG A 23 14.46 -16.16 -25.90
CA ARG A 23 14.77 -15.93 -24.47
C ARG A 23 15.01 -14.46 -24.17
N THR A 24 15.72 -13.74 -25.03
CA THR A 24 15.90 -12.29 -24.88
C THR A 24 14.58 -11.55 -24.95
N GLU A 25 13.75 -11.84 -25.97
CA GLU A 25 12.43 -11.24 -26.13
C GLU A 25 11.49 -11.58 -24.97
N LEU A 26 11.59 -12.80 -24.40
CA LEU A 26 10.87 -13.18 -23.18
C LEU A 26 11.27 -12.29 -22.00
N LEU A 27 12.57 -12.10 -21.75
CA LEU A 27 13.03 -11.24 -20.65
C LEU A 27 12.58 -9.79 -20.82
N GLU A 28 12.60 -9.27 -22.05
CA GLU A 28 12.07 -7.94 -22.37
C GLU A 28 10.56 -7.86 -22.10
N THR A 29 9.80 -8.87 -22.53
CA THR A 29 8.36 -8.98 -22.31
C THR A 29 8.01 -9.06 -20.82
N LEU A 30 8.80 -9.81 -20.04
CA LEU A 30 8.61 -9.90 -18.57
C LEU A 30 8.93 -8.59 -17.85
N GLY A 31 9.65 -7.66 -18.49
CA GLY A 31 9.86 -6.29 -18.01
C GLY A 31 8.68 -5.35 -18.31
N GLU A 32 7.72 -5.77 -19.14
CA GLU A 32 6.53 -4.97 -19.44
C GLU A 32 5.53 -4.98 -18.26
N PRO A 33 4.73 -3.92 -18.09
CA PRO A 33 3.64 -3.91 -17.12
C PRO A 33 2.68 -5.08 -17.37
N LEU A 34 2.26 -5.73 -16.28
CA LEU A 34 1.27 -6.80 -16.31
C LEU A 34 -0.04 -6.30 -16.96
N GLY A 35 -0.57 -7.09 -17.89
CA GLY A 35 -1.81 -6.77 -18.59
C GLY A 35 -1.96 -7.46 -19.94
N ALA A 36 -2.99 -7.06 -20.69
CA ALA A 36 -3.37 -7.71 -21.94
C ALA A 36 -2.30 -7.62 -23.04
N ALA A 37 -1.51 -6.54 -23.08
CA ALA A 37 -0.43 -6.37 -24.06
C ALA A 37 0.71 -7.38 -23.81
N ARG A 38 1.22 -7.44 -22.58
CA ARG A 38 2.23 -8.42 -22.16
C ARG A 38 1.76 -9.86 -22.41
N LEU A 39 0.51 -10.19 -22.07
CA LEU A 39 -0.06 -11.51 -22.34
C LEU A 39 -0.13 -11.84 -23.84
N ALA A 40 -0.43 -10.86 -24.69
CA ALA A 40 -0.44 -11.05 -26.15
C ALA A 40 0.97 -11.30 -26.68
N HIS A 41 1.97 -10.54 -26.21
CA HIS A 41 3.38 -10.77 -26.55
C HIS A 41 3.85 -12.16 -26.12
N LEU A 42 3.53 -12.59 -24.90
CA LEU A 42 3.85 -13.94 -24.43
C LEU A 42 3.18 -15.03 -25.29
N GLN A 43 1.93 -14.83 -25.74
CA GLN A 43 1.28 -15.77 -26.67
C GLN A 43 2.01 -15.85 -28.01
N ASP A 44 2.45 -14.73 -28.55
CA ASP A 44 3.21 -14.68 -29.80
C ASP A 44 4.56 -15.41 -29.66
N LEU A 45 5.25 -15.22 -28.53
CA LEU A 45 6.47 -15.96 -28.21
C LEU A 45 6.21 -17.46 -28.07
N ALA A 46 5.15 -17.89 -27.39
CA ALA A 46 4.77 -19.30 -27.27
C ALA A 46 4.46 -19.92 -28.64
N ASN A 47 3.73 -19.18 -29.51
CA ASN A 47 3.44 -19.60 -30.87
C ASN A 47 4.70 -19.70 -31.74
N SER A 48 5.67 -18.79 -31.54
CA SER A 48 6.97 -18.82 -32.19
C SER A 48 7.78 -20.05 -31.76
N ALA A 49 7.91 -20.28 -30.45
CA ALA A 49 8.59 -21.45 -29.90
C ALA A 49 8.00 -22.76 -30.44
N ARG A 50 6.66 -22.86 -30.46
CA ARG A 50 5.94 -24.00 -31.05
C ARG A 50 6.28 -24.23 -32.52
N LYS A 51 6.22 -23.15 -33.32
CA LYS A 51 6.46 -23.21 -34.78
C LYS A 51 7.86 -23.74 -35.10
N HIS A 52 8.81 -23.49 -34.21
CA HIS A 52 10.21 -23.87 -34.36
C HIS A 52 10.60 -25.11 -33.53
N SER A 53 9.63 -25.83 -32.97
CA SER A 53 9.82 -27.05 -32.18
C SER A 53 10.76 -26.87 -30.98
N LEU A 54 10.67 -25.72 -30.32
CA LEU A 54 11.41 -25.38 -29.10
C LEU A 54 10.54 -25.68 -27.87
N GLY A 55 10.28 -26.97 -27.60
CA GLY A 55 9.31 -27.44 -26.59
C GLY A 55 9.56 -26.87 -25.19
N ASP A 56 10.81 -26.89 -24.73
CA ASP A 56 11.20 -26.40 -23.40
C ASP A 56 10.89 -24.91 -23.20
N LEU A 57 11.13 -24.13 -24.26
CA LEU A 57 10.89 -22.70 -24.25
C LEU A 57 9.39 -22.40 -24.36
N GLU A 58 8.64 -23.18 -25.15
CA GLU A 58 7.18 -23.09 -25.20
C GLU A 58 6.55 -23.39 -23.83
N ILE A 59 6.99 -24.44 -23.13
CA ILE A 59 6.53 -24.76 -21.77
C ILE A 59 6.79 -23.58 -20.83
N SER A 60 8.02 -23.07 -20.81
CA SER A 60 8.42 -21.97 -19.92
C SER A 60 7.54 -20.74 -20.17
N ILE A 61 7.39 -20.32 -21.44
CA ILE A 61 6.56 -19.16 -21.79
C ILE A 61 5.10 -19.39 -21.42
N ARG A 62 4.55 -20.60 -21.64
CA ARG A 62 3.15 -20.89 -21.30
C ARG A 62 2.88 -20.95 -19.80
N LEU A 63 3.87 -21.34 -19.00
CA LEU A 63 3.77 -21.22 -17.55
C LEU A 63 3.77 -19.76 -17.11
N GLU A 64 4.59 -18.89 -17.73
CA GLU A 64 4.52 -17.45 -17.51
C GLU A 64 3.14 -16.87 -17.90
N ILE A 65 2.56 -17.31 -19.03
CA ILE A 65 1.17 -16.94 -19.38
C ILE A 65 0.18 -17.43 -18.31
N GLY A 66 0.40 -18.62 -17.76
CA GLY A 66 -0.39 -19.17 -16.66
C GLY A 66 -0.33 -18.29 -15.42
N TRP A 67 0.87 -17.85 -15.04
CA TRP A 67 1.10 -16.94 -13.92
C TRP A 67 0.48 -15.57 -14.20
N ASP A 68 0.99 -14.85 -15.20
CA ASP A 68 0.56 -13.48 -15.53
C ASP A 68 -0.94 -13.43 -15.84
N GLY A 69 -1.48 -14.51 -16.42
CA GLY A 69 -2.89 -14.62 -16.73
C GLY A 69 -3.76 -14.82 -15.50
N LEU A 70 -3.28 -15.48 -14.44
CA LEU A 70 -3.98 -15.51 -13.14
C LEU A 70 -3.84 -14.16 -12.43
N ASP A 71 -2.64 -13.59 -12.43
CA ASP A 71 -2.29 -12.34 -11.76
C ASP A 71 -3.05 -11.12 -12.34
N SER A 72 -3.23 -11.07 -13.66
CA SER A 72 -4.10 -10.09 -14.33
C SER A 72 -5.56 -10.55 -14.49
N GLY A 73 -5.85 -11.77 -14.02
CA GLY A 73 -7.01 -12.65 -14.24
C GLY A 73 -7.73 -12.57 -15.56
N ASN A 74 -6.94 -12.68 -16.61
CA ASN A 74 -7.35 -13.49 -17.74
C ASN A 74 -7.34 -15.00 -17.39
N THR A 75 -8.21 -15.40 -16.45
CA THR A 75 -8.25 -16.76 -15.89
C THR A 75 -8.48 -17.83 -16.97
N GLU A 76 -9.29 -17.54 -17.99
CA GLU A 76 -9.54 -18.48 -19.09
C GLU A 76 -8.24 -18.76 -19.88
N LEU A 77 -7.52 -17.70 -20.25
CA LEU A 77 -6.24 -17.83 -20.92
C LEU A 77 -5.23 -18.59 -20.05
N ALA A 78 -5.13 -18.23 -18.77
CA ALA A 78 -4.22 -18.88 -17.84
C ALA A 78 -4.48 -20.38 -17.74
N LEU A 79 -5.73 -20.76 -17.45
CA LEU A 79 -6.11 -22.16 -17.31
C LEU A 79 -5.93 -22.94 -18.61
N SER A 80 -6.17 -22.34 -19.77
CA SER A 80 -5.94 -23.01 -21.07
C SER A 80 -4.46 -23.31 -21.32
N ASN A 81 -3.56 -22.40 -20.94
CA ASN A 81 -2.11 -22.60 -21.08
C ASN A 81 -1.57 -23.58 -20.05
N LEU A 82 -2.02 -23.51 -18.79
CA LEU A 82 -1.69 -24.48 -17.76
C LEU A 82 -2.15 -25.89 -18.14
N ALA A 83 -3.38 -26.02 -18.66
CA ALA A 83 -3.89 -27.30 -19.14
C ALA A 83 -3.03 -27.87 -20.28
N TRP A 84 -2.62 -27.02 -21.23
CA TRP A 84 -1.71 -27.43 -22.29
C TRP A 84 -0.37 -27.90 -21.74
N VAL A 85 0.24 -27.18 -20.79
CA VAL A 85 1.54 -27.56 -20.21
C VAL A 85 1.44 -28.91 -19.52
N LEU A 86 0.40 -29.11 -18.71
CA LEU A 86 0.18 -30.37 -18.00
C LEU A 86 -0.07 -31.53 -18.97
N ASP A 87 -0.83 -31.31 -20.05
CA ASP A 87 -1.07 -32.31 -21.09
C ASP A 87 0.20 -32.65 -21.87
N TYR A 88 0.99 -31.64 -22.24
CA TYR A 88 2.27 -31.82 -22.94
C TYR A 88 3.22 -32.69 -22.11
N ILE A 89 3.40 -32.34 -20.84
CA ILE A 89 4.32 -33.07 -19.94
C ILE A 89 3.82 -34.49 -19.67
N ALA A 90 2.50 -34.68 -19.51
CA ALA A 90 1.92 -36.00 -19.30
C ALA A 90 2.20 -36.97 -20.46
N HIS A 91 2.32 -36.45 -21.69
CA HIS A 91 2.63 -37.24 -22.89
C HIS A 91 4.13 -37.31 -23.21
N HIS A 92 4.97 -36.45 -22.63
CA HIS A 92 6.42 -36.36 -22.89
C HIS A 92 7.26 -36.32 -21.59
N PRO A 93 7.07 -37.25 -20.63
CA PRO A 93 7.70 -37.16 -19.32
C PRO A 93 9.23 -37.32 -19.35
N ASP A 94 9.78 -37.95 -20.39
CA ASP A 94 11.21 -38.23 -20.55
C ASP A 94 11.96 -37.13 -21.31
N GLU A 95 11.25 -36.14 -21.87
CA GLU A 95 11.86 -35.04 -22.64
C GLU A 95 12.39 -33.91 -21.74
N LEU A 96 11.96 -33.85 -20.47
CA LEU A 96 12.36 -32.81 -19.55
C LEU A 96 13.68 -33.13 -18.83
N ASP A 97 14.63 -32.21 -18.91
CA ASP A 97 15.86 -32.32 -18.13
C ASP A 97 15.63 -32.01 -16.62
N GLU A 98 16.69 -32.09 -15.81
CA GLU A 98 16.59 -31.84 -14.37
C GLU A 98 16.32 -30.37 -14.03
N GLU A 99 16.91 -29.43 -14.78
CA GLU A 99 16.77 -27.99 -14.58
C GLU A 99 15.33 -27.54 -14.90
N GLN A 100 14.79 -28.01 -16.02
CA GLN A 100 13.42 -27.74 -16.46
C GLN A 100 12.40 -28.27 -15.46
N ARG A 101 12.59 -29.49 -14.97
CA ARG A 101 11.72 -30.05 -13.94
C ARG A 101 11.73 -29.18 -12.68
N LEU A 102 12.91 -28.73 -12.23
CA LEU A 102 13.02 -27.84 -11.08
C LEU A 102 12.33 -26.50 -11.31
N ASN A 103 12.48 -25.90 -12.50
CA ASN A 103 11.80 -24.65 -12.84
C ASN A 103 10.27 -24.81 -12.82
N ILE A 104 9.74 -25.83 -13.51
CA ILE A 104 8.31 -26.16 -13.53
C ILE A 104 7.80 -26.38 -12.10
N ALA A 105 8.53 -27.16 -11.29
CA ALA A 105 8.16 -27.43 -9.90
C ALA A 105 8.10 -26.15 -9.05
N THR A 106 9.06 -25.24 -9.24
CA THR A 106 9.13 -23.97 -8.52
C THR A 106 7.98 -23.04 -8.90
N GLN A 107 7.66 -22.93 -10.19
CA GLN A 107 6.53 -22.13 -10.66
C GLN A 107 5.19 -22.73 -10.22
N MET A 108 5.06 -24.06 -10.27
CA MET A 108 3.86 -24.77 -9.81
C MET A 108 3.58 -24.62 -8.30
N LEU A 109 4.56 -24.22 -7.47
CA LEU A 109 4.28 -23.87 -6.07
C LEU A 109 3.39 -22.63 -5.91
N GLN A 110 3.42 -21.71 -6.87
CA GLN A 110 2.70 -20.43 -6.82
C GLN A 110 1.32 -20.51 -7.51
N VAL A 111 1.17 -21.37 -8.52
CA VAL A 111 -0.05 -21.48 -9.33
C VAL A 111 -1.31 -21.82 -8.50
N PRO A 112 -1.34 -22.85 -7.62
CA PRO A 112 -2.53 -23.14 -6.83
C PRO A 112 -2.90 -22.03 -5.83
N PRO A 113 -1.96 -21.43 -5.08
CA PRO A 113 -2.24 -20.25 -4.26
C PRO A 113 -2.83 -19.06 -5.04
N LEU A 114 -2.36 -18.79 -6.26
CA LEU A 114 -2.97 -17.77 -7.13
C LEU A 114 -4.38 -18.18 -7.56
N ALA A 115 -4.54 -19.40 -8.08
CA ALA A 115 -5.83 -19.91 -8.55
C ALA A 115 -6.93 -19.88 -7.48
N VAL A 116 -6.60 -20.16 -6.21
CA VAL A 116 -7.60 -20.15 -5.12
C VAL A 116 -8.14 -18.76 -4.81
N ARG A 117 -7.43 -17.69 -5.21
CA ARG A 117 -7.84 -16.28 -5.06
C ARG A 117 -8.89 -15.86 -6.11
N HIS A 118 -9.27 -16.77 -7.02
CA HIS A 118 -10.33 -16.54 -8.00
C HIS A 118 -11.57 -17.41 -7.72
N PRO A 119 -12.76 -16.82 -7.48
CA PRO A 119 -13.99 -17.59 -7.25
C PRO A 119 -14.54 -18.23 -8.52
N ARG A 120 -14.04 -17.85 -9.71
CA ARG A 120 -14.42 -18.45 -11.00
C ARG A 120 -13.59 -19.69 -11.37
N VAL A 121 -12.48 -19.96 -10.67
CA VAL A 121 -11.73 -21.20 -10.85
C VAL A 121 -12.40 -22.29 -10.03
N ASP A 122 -12.87 -23.34 -10.69
CA ASP A 122 -13.60 -24.41 -10.02
C ASP A 122 -12.74 -25.16 -9.01
N ALA A 123 -13.33 -25.59 -7.89
CA ALA A 123 -12.62 -26.31 -6.83
C ALA A 123 -11.91 -27.60 -7.33
N PRO A 124 -12.51 -28.44 -8.20
CA PRO A 124 -11.81 -29.60 -8.77
C PRO A 124 -10.58 -29.23 -9.61
N CYS A 125 -10.59 -28.07 -10.29
CA CYS A 125 -9.44 -27.58 -11.02
C CYS A 125 -8.30 -27.21 -10.04
N ILE A 126 -8.61 -26.51 -8.96
CA ILE A 126 -7.64 -26.18 -7.90
C ILE A 126 -7.04 -27.45 -7.28
N GLU A 127 -7.87 -28.46 -7.01
CA GLU A 127 -7.39 -29.75 -6.49
C GLU A 127 -6.45 -30.47 -7.44
N ASN A 128 -6.72 -30.40 -8.76
CA ASN A 128 -5.84 -30.93 -9.79
C ASN A 128 -4.51 -30.17 -9.85
N LEU A 129 -4.54 -28.84 -9.77
CA LEU A 129 -3.33 -28.00 -9.69
C LEU A 129 -2.49 -28.33 -8.45
N VAL A 130 -3.12 -28.55 -7.29
CA VAL A 130 -2.42 -28.99 -6.07
C VAL A 130 -1.80 -30.37 -6.25
N PHE A 131 -2.49 -31.30 -6.92
CA PHE A 131 -1.93 -32.61 -7.22
C PHE A 131 -0.65 -32.50 -8.05
N TRP A 132 -0.67 -31.71 -9.14
CA TRP A 132 0.51 -31.51 -9.99
C TRP A 132 1.62 -30.76 -9.28
N MET A 133 1.30 -29.75 -8.47
CA MET A 133 2.27 -29.08 -7.60
C MET A 133 3.01 -30.10 -6.72
N GLU A 134 2.29 -30.96 -6.00
CA GLU A 134 2.91 -31.98 -5.14
C GLU A 134 3.71 -33.02 -5.96
N PHE A 135 3.21 -33.40 -7.13
CA PHE A 135 3.90 -34.32 -8.02
C PHE A 135 5.26 -33.76 -8.45
N PHE A 136 5.30 -32.55 -9.03
CA PHE A 136 6.54 -31.94 -9.49
C PHE A 136 7.49 -31.64 -8.33
N ALA A 137 6.99 -31.01 -7.26
CA ALA A 137 7.80 -30.62 -6.13
C ALA A 137 8.41 -31.83 -5.40
N SER A 138 7.69 -32.95 -5.27
CA SER A 138 8.25 -34.18 -4.69
C SER A 138 9.30 -34.85 -5.59
N LYS A 139 9.12 -34.81 -6.91
CA LYS A 139 10.07 -35.39 -7.88
C LYS A 139 11.39 -34.64 -7.96
N THR A 140 11.36 -33.32 -7.77
CA THR A 140 12.54 -32.44 -7.83
C THR A 140 13.19 -32.22 -6.48
N GLY A 141 12.63 -32.77 -5.40
CA GLY A 141 13.20 -32.66 -4.06
C GLY A 141 12.97 -31.30 -3.38
N ILE A 142 11.97 -30.53 -3.82
CA ILE A 142 11.54 -29.32 -3.12
C ILE A 142 11.15 -29.69 -1.67
N ASP A 143 11.64 -28.89 -0.73
CA ASP A 143 11.51 -29.19 0.68
C ASP A 143 10.05 -29.17 1.16
N LEU A 144 9.78 -29.93 2.22
CA LEU A 144 8.41 -30.09 2.72
C LEU A 144 7.83 -28.78 3.27
N HIS A 145 8.64 -27.86 3.80
CA HIS A 145 8.13 -26.59 4.35
C HIS A 145 7.54 -25.72 3.23
N SER A 146 8.26 -25.56 2.11
CA SER A 146 7.79 -24.81 0.94
C SER A 146 6.46 -25.36 0.39
N ARG A 147 6.35 -26.68 0.25
CA ARG A 147 5.11 -27.34 -0.21
C ARG A 147 3.93 -27.11 0.74
N LEU A 148 4.18 -27.23 2.05
CA LEU A 148 3.15 -26.99 3.06
C LEU A 148 2.73 -25.52 3.14
N SER A 149 3.63 -24.57 2.85
CA SER A 149 3.28 -23.15 2.77
C SER A 149 2.25 -22.90 1.66
N SER A 150 2.49 -23.44 0.45
CA SER A 150 1.51 -23.36 -0.65
C SER A 150 0.21 -24.08 -0.29
N ARG A 151 0.29 -25.28 0.29
CA ARG A 151 -0.88 -26.04 0.72
C ARG A 151 -1.73 -25.27 1.73
N HIS A 152 -1.08 -24.67 2.72
CA HIS A 152 -1.74 -23.84 3.73
C HIS A 152 -2.58 -22.73 3.09
N GLN A 153 -2.01 -22.00 2.14
CA GLN A 153 -2.70 -20.90 1.45
C GLN A 153 -3.90 -21.39 0.63
N VAL A 154 -3.76 -22.53 -0.07
CA VAL A 154 -4.86 -23.14 -0.83
C VAL A 154 -5.99 -23.57 0.09
N GLU A 155 -5.70 -24.32 1.16
CA GLU A 155 -6.73 -24.79 2.09
C GLU A 155 -7.43 -23.61 2.78
N LEU A 156 -6.70 -22.52 3.07
CA LEU A 156 -7.26 -21.26 3.55
C LEU A 156 -8.25 -20.65 2.57
N GLY A 157 -7.85 -20.52 1.30
CA GLY A 157 -8.70 -19.95 0.24
C GLY A 157 -9.94 -20.82 -0.02
N LEU A 158 -9.82 -22.15 0.08
CA LEU A 158 -10.92 -23.10 0.01
C LEU A 158 -11.83 -23.09 1.25
N GLY A 159 -11.48 -22.32 2.28
CA GLY A 159 -12.22 -22.26 3.54
C GLY A 159 -12.09 -23.51 4.41
N ARG A 160 -11.14 -24.41 4.11
CA ARG A 160 -10.86 -25.68 4.80
C ARG A 160 -9.91 -25.45 5.97
N ARG A 161 -10.39 -24.74 6.99
CA ARG A 161 -9.55 -24.24 8.10
C ARG A 161 -8.81 -25.33 8.88
N LEU A 162 -9.39 -26.51 9.04
CA LEU A 162 -8.71 -27.61 9.73
C LEU A 162 -7.45 -28.03 8.98
N ALA A 163 -7.57 -28.34 7.68
CA ALA A 163 -6.44 -28.72 6.83
C ALA A 163 -5.39 -27.60 6.72
N ALA A 164 -5.84 -26.34 6.64
CA ALA A 164 -4.92 -25.20 6.66
C ALA A 164 -4.12 -25.12 7.98
N GLY A 165 -4.77 -25.37 9.12
CA GLY A 165 -4.11 -25.40 10.42
C GLY A 165 -3.14 -26.57 10.56
N GLU A 166 -3.52 -27.76 10.11
CA GLU A 166 -2.66 -28.96 10.11
C GLU A 166 -1.36 -28.73 9.32
N ALA A 167 -1.42 -28.03 8.18
CA ALA A 167 -0.23 -27.66 7.43
C ALA A 167 0.72 -26.76 8.24
N LEU A 168 0.19 -25.74 8.95
CA LEU A 168 0.99 -24.88 9.83
C LEU A 168 1.57 -25.63 11.03
N ASP A 169 0.84 -26.60 11.59
CA ASP A 169 1.33 -27.40 12.71
C ASP A 169 2.53 -28.25 12.29
N VAL A 170 2.51 -28.81 11.08
CA VAL A 170 3.65 -29.55 10.53
C VAL A 170 4.81 -28.59 10.22
N MET A 171 4.55 -27.43 9.60
CA MET A 171 5.58 -26.41 9.37
C MET A 171 6.25 -25.98 10.68
N SER A 172 5.47 -25.75 11.73
CA SER A 172 5.97 -25.41 13.06
C SER A 172 6.93 -26.46 13.62
N ARG A 173 6.68 -27.75 13.38
CA ARG A 173 7.59 -28.84 13.81
C ARG A 173 8.85 -28.90 12.96
N LEU A 174 8.76 -28.64 11.66
CA LEU A 174 9.92 -28.56 10.78
C LEU A 174 10.85 -27.41 11.17
N GLU A 175 10.28 -26.29 11.62
CA GLU A 175 11.03 -25.13 12.10
C GLU A 175 11.77 -25.41 13.41
N GLU A 176 11.41 -26.41 14.20
CA GLU A 176 12.19 -26.79 15.40
C GLU A 176 13.54 -27.43 15.04
N ILE A 177 13.71 -27.91 13.81
CA ILE A 177 14.96 -28.46 13.32
C ILE A 177 15.92 -27.30 13.04
N PRO A 178 17.11 -27.24 13.67
CA PRO A 178 18.08 -26.19 13.41
C PRO A 178 18.45 -26.14 11.92
N ARG A 179 18.26 -24.99 11.30
CA ARG A 179 18.67 -24.70 9.91
C ARG A 179 19.77 -23.64 9.92
N GLN A 180 20.72 -23.76 9.00
CA GLN A 180 21.69 -22.71 8.76
C GLN A 180 20.99 -21.62 7.94
N VAL A 181 21.03 -20.38 8.42
CA VAL A 181 20.50 -19.25 7.66
C VAL A 181 21.58 -18.79 6.70
N THR A 182 21.36 -19.01 5.39
CA THR A 182 22.34 -18.69 4.34
C THR A 182 21.89 -17.59 3.39
N GLY A 183 20.60 -17.26 3.39
CA GLY A 183 20.00 -16.22 2.56
C GLY A 183 18.59 -15.87 3.01
N GLU A 184 17.93 -14.98 2.27
CA GLU A 184 16.57 -14.52 2.57
C GLU A 184 15.53 -15.66 2.53
N VAL A 185 15.77 -16.68 1.69
CA VAL A 185 14.97 -17.91 1.64
C VAL A 185 14.97 -18.66 2.98
N ASP A 186 16.00 -18.48 3.82
CA ASP A 186 16.11 -19.08 5.16
C ASP A 186 15.72 -18.10 6.29
N CYS A 187 15.26 -16.89 5.95
CA CYS A 187 15.00 -15.84 6.92
C CYS A 187 13.93 -16.27 7.95
N PRO A 188 14.26 -16.32 9.25
CA PRO A 188 13.29 -16.75 10.26
C PRO A 188 12.04 -15.88 10.35
N LEU A 189 12.14 -14.58 10.03
CA LEU A 189 10.98 -13.68 9.99
C LEU A 189 9.99 -14.08 8.89
N HIS A 190 10.48 -14.36 7.69
CA HIS A 190 9.64 -14.78 6.56
C HIS A 190 9.07 -16.20 6.73
N HIS A 191 9.82 -17.12 7.36
CA HIS A 191 9.29 -18.46 7.67
C HIS A 191 8.10 -18.40 8.63
N PHE A 192 8.13 -17.49 9.60
CA PHE A 192 7.06 -17.34 10.59
C PHE A 192 5.84 -16.57 10.05
N ARG A 193 5.96 -15.88 8.91
CA ARG A 193 4.95 -14.97 8.36
C ARG A 193 3.57 -15.60 8.27
N SER A 194 3.44 -16.81 7.71
CA SER A 194 2.15 -17.50 7.57
C SER A 194 1.50 -17.80 8.93
N ARG A 195 2.29 -18.20 9.93
CA ARG A 195 1.80 -18.48 11.30
C ARG A 195 1.39 -17.19 12.02
N ILE A 196 2.15 -16.10 11.84
CA ILE A 196 1.80 -14.77 12.35
C ILE A 196 0.49 -14.30 11.71
N ALA A 197 0.40 -14.34 10.38
CA ALA A 197 -0.80 -13.94 9.65
C ALA A 197 -2.03 -14.77 10.07
N TRP A 198 -1.88 -16.09 10.28
CA TRP A 198 -2.95 -16.93 10.80
C TRP A 198 -3.45 -16.45 12.17
N ALA A 199 -2.54 -16.21 13.11
CA ALA A 199 -2.88 -15.73 14.45
C ALA A 199 -3.56 -14.35 14.42
N VAL A 200 -3.04 -13.41 13.63
CA VAL A 200 -3.63 -12.06 13.43
C VAL A 200 -5.06 -12.16 12.89
N ASN A 201 -5.28 -13.06 11.92
CA ASN A 201 -6.59 -13.26 11.30
C ASN A 201 -7.58 -14.00 12.20
N ALA A 202 -7.09 -14.77 13.16
CA ALA A 202 -7.88 -15.36 14.24
C ALA A 202 -8.11 -14.39 15.42
N VAL A 203 -7.53 -13.18 15.37
CA VAL A 203 -7.55 -12.20 16.47
C VAL A 203 -6.82 -12.74 17.72
N ASP A 204 -5.89 -13.68 17.54
CA ASP A 204 -5.00 -14.19 18.58
C ASP A 204 -3.69 -13.37 18.58
N TYR A 205 -3.83 -12.10 18.97
CA TYR A 205 -2.71 -11.16 19.05
C TYR A 205 -1.59 -11.59 20.01
N PRO A 206 -1.86 -12.19 21.19
CA PRO A 206 -0.81 -12.77 22.03
C PRO A 206 0.05 -13.79 21.28
N ARG A 207 -0.58 -14.71 20.54
CA ARG A 207 0.16 -15.71 19.76
C ARG A 207 0.95 -15.09 18.63
N ALA A 208 0.38 -14.13 17.89
CA ALA A 208 1.07 -13.41 16.83
C ALA A 208 2.37 -12.74 17.33
N LEU A 209 2.30 -12.03 18.47
CA LEU A 209 3.47 -11.39 19.07
C LEU A 209 4.49 -12.41 19.61
N SER A 210 4.04 -13.53 20.16
CA SER A 210 4.93 -14.60 20.60
C SER A 210 5.73 -15.17 19.42
N LEU A 211 5.07 -15.43 18.29
CA LEU A 211 5.70 -15.93 17.07
C LEU A 211 6.70 -14.91 16.51
N TYR A 212 6.33 -13.63 16.48
CA TYR A 212 7.22 -12.57 16.02
C TYR A 212 8.49 -12.46 16.89
N ARG A 213 8.36 -12.49 18.22
CA ARG A 213 9.51 -12.47 19.13
C ARG A 213 10.40 -13.71 18.97
N GLU A 214 9.81 -14.87 18.74
CA GLU A 214 10.57 -16.08 18.46
C GLU A 214 11.38 -15.95 17.15
N ALA A 215 10.75 -15.44 16.09
CA ALA A 215 11.41 -15.18 14.82
C ALA A 215 12.59 -14.21 14.98
N LEU A 216 12.39 -13.09 15.70
CA LEU A 216 13.47 -12.14 16.02
C LEU A 216 14.61 -12.80 16.82
N GLY A 217 14.28 -13.65 17.79
CA GLY A 217 15.26 -14.40 18.58
C GLY A 217 16.10 -15.36 17.72
N ARG A 218 15.48 -15.98 16.71
CA ARG A 218 16.17 -16.84 15.74
C ARG A 218 17.06 -16.03 14.79
N CYS A 219 16.59 -14.88 14.29
CA CYS A 219 17.43 -13.96 13.52
C CYS A 219 18.66 -13.55 14.33
N SER A 220 18.49 -13.14 15.59
CA SER A 220 19.60 -12.77 16.47
C SER A 220 20.56 -13.93 16.72
N THR A 221 20.06 -15.14 16.97
CA THR A 221 20.89 -16.33 17.19
C THR A 221 21.72 -16.67 15.94
N ALA A 222 21.16 -16.47 14.76
CA ALA A 222 21.85 -16.69 13.48
C ALA A 222 22.74 -15.51 13.04
N SER A 223 22.79 -14.41 13.82
CA SER A 223 23.38 -13.14 13.38
C SER A 223 22.85 -12.66 12.02
N TRP A 224 21.58 -12.93 11.75
CA TRP A 224 20.91 -12.61 10.49
C TRP A 224 20.15 -11.29 10.60
N GLN A 225 20.36 -10.40 9.65
CA GLN A 225 19.56 -9.19 9.47
C GLN A 225 18.65 -9.40 8.26
N CYS A 226 17.33 -9.38 8.50
CA CYS A 226 16.34 -9.46 7.43
C CYS A 226 16.52 -8.28 6.47
N SER A 227 16.48 -8.55 5.16
CA SER A 227 16.56 -7.51 4.13
C SER A 227 15.25 -6.76 3.94
N HIS A 228 14.11 -7.39 4.26
CA HIS A 228 12.75 -6.85 4.09
C HIS A 228 11.92 -6.93 5.38
N PRO A 229 12.34 -6.34 6.50
CA PRO A 229 11.57 -6.36 7.75
C PRO A 229 10.17 -5.72 7.63
N GLU A 230 9.99 -4.79 6.69
CA GLU A 230 8.74 -4.10 6.39
C GLU A 230 7.60 -5.04 5.94
N ASP A 231 7.91 -6.20 5.38
CA ASP A 231 6.90 -7.17 4.91
C ASP A 231 6.08 -7.80 6.05
N ILE A 232 6.60 -7.72 7.27
CA ILE A 232 5.95 -8.23 8.48
C ILE A 232 5.18 -7.12 9.20
N ASP A 233 5.53 -5.84 9.00
CA ASP A 233 4.91 -4.70 9.69
C ASP A 233 3.37 -4.65 9.55
N PRO A 234 2.76 -4.90 8.37
CA PRO A 234 1.30 -4.91 8.22
C PRO A 234 0.60 -5.92 9.14
N LEU A 235 1.27 -7.05 9.40
CA LEU A 235 0.75 -8.10 10.28
C LEU A 235 0.86 -7.72 11.74
N LEU A 236 1.77 -6.81 12.09
CA LEU A 236 2.09 -6.44 13.48
C LEU A 236 1.39 -5.19 13.98
N MET A 237 0.86 -4.33 13.11
CA MET A 237 0.14 -3.11 13.50
C MET A 237 -0.95 -3.38 14.56
N LEU A 238 -1.89 -4.28 14.27
CA LEU A 238 -2.98 -4.61 15.19
C LEU A 238 -2.50 -5.35 16.46
N PRO A 239 -1.63 -6.39 16.38
CA PRO A 239 -1.08 -7.00 17.59
C PRO A 239 -0.33 -6.05 18.52
N GLN A 240 0.50 -5.15 17.97
CA GLN A 240 1.26 -4.19 18.76
C GLN A 240 0.33 -3.16 19.41
N ALA A 241 -0.64 -2.63 18.66
CA ALA A 241 -1.66 -1.75 19.21
C ALA A 241 -2.43 -2.45 20.35
N TRP A 242 -2.90 -3.68 20.12
CA TRP A 242 -3.57 -4.48 21.16
C TRP A 242 -2.71 -4.68 22.41
N ALA A 243 -1.39 -4.82 22.26
CA ALA A 243 -0.45 -4.94 23.38
C ALA A 243 -0.16 -3.60 24.10
N GLY A 244 -0.86 -2.52 23.75
CA GLY A 244 -0.67 -1.20 24.32
C GLY A 244 0.63 -0.52 23.84
N GLN A 245 1.09 -0.85 22.64
CA GLN A 245 2.28 -0.28 22.02
C GLN A 245 1.90 0.63 20.84
N GLY A 246 1.01 1.60 21.08
CA GLY A 246 0.45 2.48 20.07
C GLY A 246 1.49 3.11 19.13
N ASP A 247 2.58 3.67 19.65
CA ASP A 247 3.62 4.32 18.82
C ASP A 247 4.43 3.31 18.01
N VAL A 248 4.64 2.10 18.53
CA VAL A 248 5.30 1.01 17.77
C VAL A 248 4.38 0.56 16.63
N ALA A 249 3.09 0.42 16.90
CA ALA A 249 2.09 0.08 15.91
C ALA A 249 1.97 1.16 14.82
N TRP A 250 2.06 2.44 15.20
CA TRP A 250 2.06 3.56 14.25
C TRP A 250 3.29 3.55 13.35
N ARG A 251 4.48 3.26 13.88
CA ARG A 251 5.68 3.08 13.05
C ARG A 251 5.54 1.94 12.05
N ALA A 252 4.99 0.80 12.50
CA ALA A 252 4.71 -0.31 11.59
C ALA A 252 3.72 0.11 10.49
N HIS A 253 2.71 0.90 10.83
CA HIS A 253 1.78 1.50 9.87
C HIS A 253 2.51 2.38 8.85
N GLU A 254 3.31 3.36 9.28
CA GLU A 254 4.02 4.30 8.39
C GLU A 254 5.02 3.59 7.46
N ARG A 255 5.83 2.68 7.99
CA ARG A 255 6.83 1.96 7.18
C ARG A 255 6.19 1.07 6.13
N SER A 256 5.18 0.30 6.52
CA SER A 256 4.49 -0.58 5.60
C SER A 256 3.64 0.17 4.57
N TYR A 257 2.93 1.22 4.99
CA TYR A 257 2.15 2.03 4.06
C TYR A 257 3.03 2.68 2.98
N ARG A 258 4.22 3.17 3.35
CA ARG A 258 5.17 3.74 2.39
C ARG A 258 5.53 2.76 1.28
N HIS A 259 5.92 1.54 1.65
CA HIS A 259 6.25 0.48 0.69
C HIS A 259 5.04 0.11 -0.19
N GLN A 260 3.85 0.07 0.39
CA GLN A 260 2.63 -0.39 -0.28
C GLN A 260 1.92 0.68 -1.11
N SER A 261 2.41 1.91 -1.10
CA SER A 261 1.74 3.04 -1.76
C SER A 261 2.04 3.18 -3.26
N GLU A 262 2.96 2.37 -3.78
CA GLU A 262 3.56 2.58 -5.11
C GLU A 262 2.80 1.94 -6.27
N SER A 263 2.01 0.89 -6.01
CA SER A 263 1.39 0.06 -7.05
C SER A 263 0.01 -0.46 -6.62
N SER A 264 -0.93 -0.53 -7.58
CA SER A 264 -2.27 -1.06 -7.33
C SER A 264 -2.30 -2.54 -6.92
N GLN A 265 -1.20 -3.26 -7.13
CA GLN A 265 -0.98 -4.62 -6.63
C GLN A 265 -1.12 -4.70 -5.10
N PHE A 266 -0.73 -3.64 -4.39
CA PHE A 266 -0.82 -3.60 -2.94
C PHE A 266 -2.21 -3.25 -2.40
N LEU A 267 -3.27 -3.24 -3.22
CA LEU A 267 -4.62 -2.92 -2.73
C LEU A 267 -5.07 -3.85 -1.58
N GLY A 268 -4.67 -5.12 -1.62
CA GLY A 268 -4.89 -6.07 -0.53
C GLY A 268 -4.21 -5.65 0.77
N ASP A 269 -3.02 -5.07 0.68
CA ASP A 269 -2.26 -4.58 1.81
C ASP A 269 -2.76 -3.23 2.33
N ILE A 270 -3.19 -2.32 1.45
CA ILE A 270 -3.91 -1.09 1.83
C ILE A 270 -5.14 -1.43 2.68
N ALA A 271 -5.80 -2.56 2.42
CA ALA A 271 -6.90 -3.02 3.28
C ALA A 271 -6.48 -3.25 4.74
N SER A 272 -5.25 -3.69 4.99
CA SER A 272 -4.70 -3.84 6.34
C SER A 272 -4.51 -2.48 7.02
N GLN A 273 -4.07 -1.47 6.27
CA GLN A 273 -3.94 -0.09 6.75
C GLN A 273 -5.31 0.50 7.15
N LEU A 274 -6.31 0.37 6.27
CA LEU A 274 -7.68 0.82 6.56
C LEU A 274 -8.27 0.11 7.79
N ARG A 275 -8.00 -1.19 7.94
CA ARG A 275 -8.42 -1.97 9.11
C ARG A 275 -7.74 -1.49 10.39
N PHE A 276 -6.45 -1.15 10.33
CA PHE A 276 -5.71 -0.58 11.44
C PHE A 276 -6.33 0.75 11.88
N CYS A 277 -6.49 1.71 10.97
CA CYS A 277 -7.13 3.00 11.21
C CYS A 277 -8.53 2.87 11.83
N ALA A 278 -9.35 1.95 11.32
CA ALA A 278 -10.69 1.70 11.86
C ALA A 278 -10.68 1.10 13.29
N ALA A 279 -9.62 0.36 13.65
CA ALA A 279 -9.47 -0.29 14.95
C ALA A 279 -8.86 0.62 16.02
N THR A 280 -8.02 1.58 15.62
CA THR A 280 -7.34 2.56 16.49
C THR A 280 -8.01 3.94 16.50
N TRP A 281 -9.12 4.12 15.78
CA TRP A 281 -9.81 5.41 15.63
C TRP A 281 -9.00 6.50 14.92
N SER A 282 -7.95 6.15 14.18
CA SER A 282 -7.22 7.06 13.27
C SER A 282 -8.00 7.26 11.97
N LEU A 283 -9.22 7.81 12.07
CA LEU A 283 -10.19 7.82 10.97
C LEU A 283 -9.82 8.78 9.85
N ASP A 284 -9.23 9.92 10.18
CA ASP A 284 -8.82 10.92 9.18
C ASP A 284 -7.72 10.32 8.28
N GLU A 285 -6.71 9.65 8.87
CA GLU A 285 -5.69 8.91 8.12
C GLU A 285 -6.32 7.82 7.25
N GLY A 286 -7.27 7.04 7.79
CA GLY A 286 -7.94 6.00 7.03
C GLY A 286 -8.73 6.56 5.83
N LEU A 287 -9.39 7.70 5.98
CA LEU A 287 -10.13 8.36 4.91
C LEU A 287 -9.18 8.93 3.85
N GLU A 288 -8.02 9.44 4.25
CA GLU A 288 -6.98 9.89 3.34
C GLU A 288 -6.38 8.74 2.52
N ILE A 289 -6.06 7.62 3.16
CA ILE A 289 -5.60 6.40 2.48
C ILE A 289 -6.66 5.91 1.50
N LEU A 290 -7.93 5.88 1.90
CA LEU A 290 -9.02 5.47 1.02
C LEU A 290 -9.17 6.40 -0.18
N HIS A 291 -9.05 7.72 0.01
CA HIS A 291 -9.07 8.67 -1.10
C HIS A 291 -7.90 8.41 -2.06
N THR A 292 -6.68 8.41 -1.53
CA THR A 292 -5.44 8.29 -2.30
C THR A 292 -5.48 7.08 -3.21
N HIS A 293 -5.96 5.95 -2.69
CA HIS A 293 -5.97 4.66 -3.38
C HIS A 293 -7.34 4.28 -3.96
N ALA A 294 -8.31 5.18 -3.95
CA ALA A 294 -9.66 4.90 -4.47
C ALA A 294 -9.62 4.43 -5.93
N HIS A 295 -8.75 5.04 -6.73
CA HIS A 295 -8.58 4.72 -8.15
C HIS A 295 -8.12 3.27 -8.40
N TRP A 296 -7.45 2.62 -7.44
CA TRP A 296 -7.03 1.22 -7.55
C TRP A 296 -8.21 0.24 -7.59
N PHE A 297 -9.41 0.64 -7.14
CA PHE A 297 -10.61 -0.19 -7.28
C PHE A 297 -11.04 -0.44 -8.74
N ALA A 298 -10.51 0.33 -9.71
CA ALA A 298 -10.71 0.07 -11.13
C ALA A 298 -9.87 -1.12 -11.64
N ASN A 299 -8.69 -1.32 -11.05
CA ASN A 299 -7.73 -2.35 -11.45
C ASN A 299 -7.10 -3.06 -10.23
N PRO A 300 -7.91 -3.70 -9.37
CA PRO A 300 -7.40 -4.57 -8.33
C PRO A 300 -6.68 -5.77 -8.96
N GLU A 301 -5.57 -6.21 -8.36
CA GLU A 301 -4.79 -7.38 -8.80
C GLU A 301 -5.68 -8.61 -8.94
N ASP A 302 -6.50 -8.89 -7.94
CA ASP A 302 -7.40 -10.04 -7.99
C ASP A 302 -8.71 -9.83 -7.19
N PRO A 303 -9.68 -10.76 -7.28
CA PRO A 303 -10.95 -10.66 -6.57
C PRO A 303 -10.82 -10.77 -5.05
N TRP A 304 -9.77 -11.42 -4.54
CA TRP A 304 -9.52 -11.51 -3.12
C TRP A 304 -9.09 -10.16 -2.55
N ASP A 305 -8.23 -9.43 -3.25
CA ASP A 305 -7.80 -8.08 -2.87
C ASP A 305 -8.97 -7.10 -2.91
N LEU A 306 -9.80 -7.16 -3.97
CA LEU A 306 -11.03 -6.38 -4.02
C LEU A 306 -11.97 -6.71 -2.85
N LEU A 307 -12.10 -7.98 -2.47
CA LEU A 307 -12.91 -8.40 -1.32
C LEU A 307 -12.39 -7.78 -0.02
N VAL A 308 -11.08 -7.93 0.27
CA VAL A 308 -10.52 -7.45 1.55
C VAL A 308 -10.50 -5.93 1.62
N ALA A 309 -10.21 -5.23 0.52
CA ALA A 309 -10.22 -3.79 0.43
C ALA A 309 -11.64 -3.21 0.59
N ALA A 310 -12.63 -3.73 -0.15
CA ALA A 310 -14.02 -3.30 -0.01
C ALA A 310 -14.54 -3.54 1.42
N ARG A 311 -14.15 -4.66 2.04
CA ARG A 311 -14.50 -4.99 3.43
C ARG A 311 -13.88 -4.01 4.42
N ALA A 312 -12.59 -3.72 4.30
CA ALA A 312 -11.88 -2.82 5.21
C ALA A 312 -12.38 -1.37 5.07
N ALA A 313 -12.54 -0.88 3.84
CA ALA A 313 -13.12 0.42 3.55
C ALA A 313 -14.55 0.55 4.10
N ALA A 314 -15.40 -0.47 3.91
CA ALA A 314 -16.75 -0.46 4.49
C ALA A 314 -16.74 -0.43 6.03
N ALA A 315 -15.80 -1.12 6.68
CA ALA A 315 -15.65 -1.11 8.13
C ALA A 315 -15.18 0.26 8.64
N LEU A 316 -14.20 0.87 7.96
CA LEU A 316 -13.72 2.23 8.24
C LEU A 316 -14.85 3.26 8.09
N LEU A 317 -15.56 3.27 6.95
CA LEU A 317 -16.66 4.22 6.71
C LEU A 317 -17.79 4.04 7.72
N ARG A 318 -18.09 2.80 8.12
CA ARG A 318 -19.06 2.53 9.20
C ARG A 318 -18.60 3.16 10.53
N ARG A 319 -17.30 3.09 10.84
CA ARG A 319 -16.72 3.72 12.03
C ARG A 319 -16.81 5.23 11.96
N ALA A 320 -16.43 5.83 10.83
CA ALA A 320 -16.54 7.27 10.58
C ALA A 320 -17.99 7.76 10.77
N LEU A 321 -18.96 7.10 10.13
CA LEU A 321 -20.38 7.40 10.29
C LEU A 321 -20.87 7.31 11.75
N GLN A 322 -20.36 6.35 12.52
CA GLN A 322 -20.65 6.25 13.94
C GLN A 322 -20.15 7.50 14.70
N VAL A 323 -18.94 7.98 14.41
CA VAL A 323 -18.38 9.18 15.03
C VAL A 323 -19.19 10.42 14.69
N TYR A 324 -19.47 10.67 13.40
CA TYR A 324 -20.29 11.82 12.98
C TYR A 324 -21.64 11.85 13.70
N ARG A 325 -22.33 10.70 13.77
CA ARG A 325 -23.61 10.58 14.48
C ARG A 325 -23.48 10.81 15.98
N ASN A 326 -22.44 10.27 16.61
CA ASN A 326 -22.25 10.38 18.05
C ASN A 326 -21.82 11.79 18.49
N LEU A 327 -21.19 12.55 17.61
CA LEU A 327 -20.79 13.94 17.84
C LEU A 327 -21.85 14.95 17.40
N ASP A 328 -22.95 14.49 16.79
CA ASP A 328 -24.00 15.34 16.20
C ASP A 328 -23.43 16.32 15.17
N THR A 329 -22.46 15.84 14.37
CA THR A 329 -21.80 16.61 13.31
C THR A 329 -22.33 16.21 11.94
N THR A 330 -22.29 17.16 11.01
CA THR A 330 -22.68 16.91 9.61
C THR A 330 -21.77 15.84 9.02
N VAL A 331 -22.37 14.79 8.47
CA VAL A 331 -21.65 13.77 7.71
C VAL A 331 -21.27 14.38 6.35
N PRO A 332 -19.99 14.46 5.99
CA PRO A 332 -19.58 14.97 4.68
C PRO A 332 -20.04 14.04 3.56
N GLU A 333 -20.01 14.56 2.34
CA GLU A 333 -20.06 13.75 1.14
C GLU A 333 -18.64 13.31 0.77
N LEU A 334 -18.53 12.26 -0.04
CA LEU A 334 -17.27 11.95 -0.71
C LEU A 334 -16.95 13.07 -1.68
N ASP A 335 -15.71 13.49 -1.68
CA ASP A 335 -15.12 14.49 -2.55
C ASP A 335 -14.25 13.82 -3.65
N PHE A 336 -14.26 12.48 -3.69
CA PHE A 336 -13.55 11.65 -4.65
C PHE A 336 -14.41 10.53 -5.22
N ALA A 337 -13.98 9.98 -6.36
CA ALA A 337 -14.64 8.85 -6.99
C ALA A 337 -14.07 7.52 -6.51
N ILE A 338 -14.92 6.51 -6.35
CA ILE A 338 -14.50 5.11 -6.25
C ILE A 338 -15.02 4.38 -7.50
N PRO A 339 -14.14 4.11 -8.49
CA PRO A 339 -14.52 3.40 -9.69
C PRO A 339 -14.98 1.98 -9.37
N GLY A 340 -16.14 1.60 -9.90
CA GLY A 340 -16.70 0.26 -9.74
C GLY A 340 -16.63 -0.60 -10.99
N ASN A 341 -16.10 -0.08 -12.09
CA ASN A 341 -15.85 -0.85 -13.31
C ASN A 341 -14.50 -1.57 -13.18
N ASN A 342 -14.55 -2.86 -12.83
CA ASN A 342 -13.38 -3.74 -12.71
C ASN A 342 -13.74 -5.15 -13.25
N PRO A 343 -12.75 -5.98 -13.61
CA PRO A 343 -13.00 -7.28 -14.26
C PRO A 343 -13.61 -8.36 -13.36
N TRP A 344 -13.56 -8.19 -12.04
CA TRP A 344 -13.90 -9.24 -11.06
C TRP A 344 -15.33 -9.14 -10.55
N PHE A 345 -15.71 -7.95 -10.08
CA PHE A 345 -17.01 -7.65 -9.51
C PHE A 345 -17.38 -6.20 -9.79
N ALA A 346 -18.08 -5.99 -10.90
CA ALA A 346 -18.54 -4.66 -11.28
C ALA A 346 -19.63 -4.16 -10.32
N PHE A 347 -19.52 -2.89 -9.93
CA PHE A 347 -20.55 -2.17 -9.20
C PHE A 347 -20.66 -0.74 -9.75
N GLU A 348 -21.78 -0.07 -9.46
CA GLU A 348 -21.93 1.34 -9.83
C GLU A 348 -20.87 2.18 -9.13
N SER A 349 -20.04 2.86 -9.91
CA SER A 349 -19.00 3.76 -9.42
C SER A 349 -19.59 4.83 -8.50
N LEU A 350 -18.95 5.04 -7.34
CA LEU A 350 -19.28 6.16 -6.46
C LEU A 350 -18.66 7.42 -7.05
N GLN A 351 -19.44 8.47 -7.21
CA GLN A 351 -18.98 9.77 -7.70
C GLN A 351 -18.70 10.71 -6.52
N PRO A 352 -17.90 11.77 -6.72
CA PRO A 352 -17.90 12.91 -5.81
C PRO A 352 -19.34 13.43 -5.60
N GLY A 353 -19.67 13.82 -4.37
CA GLY A 353 -21.02 14.12 -3.88
C GLY A 353 -21.79 12.91 -3.33
N ALA A 354 -21.29 11.68 -3.47
CA ALA A 354 -21.94 10.52 -2.85
C ALA A 354 -21.81 10.56 -1.32
N SER A 355 -22.90 10.34 -0.59
CA SER A 355 -22.83 10.32 0.88
C SER A 355 -21.96 9.16 1.41
N LEU A 356 -21.26 9.39 2.52
CA LEU A 356 -20.47 8.35 3.20
C LEU A 356 -21.30 7.09 3.52
N ALA A 357 -22.60 7.24 3.83
CA ALA A 357 -23.51 6.13 4.06
C ALA A 357 -23.75 5.29 2.80
N THR A 358 -23.86 5.94 1.64
CA THR A 358 -24.00 5.26 0.34
C THR A 358 -22.72 4.50 0.01
N ALA A 359 -21.56 5.14 0.21
CA ALA A 359 -20.26 4.52 0.00
C ALA A 359 -20.06 3.29 0.89
N GLN A 360 -20.36 3.42 2.19
CA GLN A 360 -20.29 2.33 3.16
C GLN A 360 -21.15 1.13 2.74
N ALA A 361 -22.42 1.38 2.40
CA ALA A 361 -23.35 0.33 2.00
C ALA A 361 -22.96 -0.33 0.67
N ARG A 362 -22.40 0.44 -0.27
CA ARG A 362 -21.92 -0.06 -1.56
C ARG A 362 -20.75 -1.02 -1.38
N LEU A 363 -19.70 -0.58 -0.68
CA LEU A 363 -18.50 -1.38 -0.46
C LEU A 363 -18.78 -2.61 0.40
N GLU A 364 -19.68 -2.51 1.38
CA GLU A 364 -20.16 -3.68 2.13
C GLU A 364 -20.85 -4.70 1.22
N ARG A 365 -21.67 -4.25 0.26
CA ARG A 365 -22.33 -5.13 -0.70
C ARG A 365 -21.34 -5.84 -1.62
N VAL A 366 -20.31 -5.12 -2.10
CA VAL A 366 -19.22 -5.70 -2.90
C VAL A 366 -18.51 -6.80 -2.12
N ALA A 367 -18.07 -6.50 -0.90
CA ALA A 367 -17.39 -7.47 -0.03
C ALA A 367 -18.23 -8.71 0.25
N ARG A 368 -19.54 -8.54 0.52
CA ARG A 368 -20.47 -9.66 0.75
C ARG A 368 -20.73 -10.46 -0.53
N GLY A 369 -20.87 -9.80 -1.68
CA GLY A 369 -21.09 -10.45 -2.98
C GLY A 369 -19.91 -11.33 -3.37
N LEU A 370 -18.68 -10.80 -3.27
CA LEU A 370 -17.46 -11.58 -3.50
C LEU A 370 -17.33 -12.74 -2.51
N ALA A 371 -17.57 -12.51 -1.22
CA ALA A 371 -17.50 -13.57 -0.21
C ALA A 371 -18.47 -14.73 -0.52
N LEU A 372 -19.69 -14.42 -0.99
CA LEU A 372 -20.66 -15.44 -1.43
C LEU A 372 -20.19 -16.20 -2.67
N ALA A 373 -19.49 -15.53 -3.61
CA ALA A 373 -18.94 -16.19 -4.79
C ALA A 373 -17.86 -17.23 -4.41
N PHE A 374 -16.95 -16.87 -3.49
CA PHE A 374 -15.96 -17.82 -2.97
C PHE A 374 -16.61 -18.99 -2.22
N ASP A 375 -17.59 -18.70 -1.37
CA ASP A 375 -18.33 -19.71 -0.62
C ASP A 375 -19.11 -20.67 -1.52
N ALA A 376 -19.71 -20.16 -2.60
CA ALA A 376 -20.36 -20.97 -3.63
C ALA A 376 -19.38 -21.91 -4.33
N ARG A 377 -18.20 -21.42 -4.74
CA ARG A 377 -17.12 -22.27 -5.27
C ARG A 377 -16.67 -23.33 -4.25
N ASN A 378 -16.58 -22.95 -2.98
CA ASN A 378 -16.09 -23.80 -1.91
C ASN A 378 -17.05 -24.86 -1.42
N GLY A 379 -18.36 -24.66 -1.62
CA GLY A 379 -19.38 -25.46 -0.96
C GLY A 379 -19.39 -25.29 0.58
N ASN A 380 -18.97 -24.13 1.09
CA ASN A 380 -19.02 -23.79 2.52
C ASN A 380 -19.41 -22.32 2.73
N ASN A 381 -19.40 -21.82 3.97
CA ASN A 381 -19.74 -20.43 4.33
C ASN A 381 -18.59 -19.68 5.02
N THR A 382 -17.35 -20.18 4.89
CA THR A 382 -16.21 -19.72 5.67
C THR A 382 -15.86 -18.27 5.36
N ILE A 383 -15.91 -17.86 4.08
CA ILE A 383 -15.51 -16.52 3.66
C ILE A 383 -16.58 -15.51 4.05
N SER A 384 -17.87 -15.80 3.85
CA SER A 384 -18.96 -14.91 4.26
C SER A 384 -19.03 -14.73 5.78
N MET A 385 -18.84 -15.78 6.57
CA MET A 385 -18.76 -15.68 8.04
C MET A 385 -17.60 -14.79 8.47
N ARG A 386 -16.40 -14.98 7.88
CA ARG A 386 -15.23 -14.15 8.17
C ARG A 386 -15.46 -12.69 7.78
N THR A 387 -16.04 -12.45 6.61
CA THR A 387 -16.37 -11.10 6.15
C THR A 387 -17.38 -10.43 7.08
N ALA A 388 -18.42 -11.14 7.52
CA ALA A 388 -19.36 -10.63 8.50
C ALA A 388 -18.71 -10.33 9.86
N ALA A 389 -17.82 -11.19 10.35
CA ALA A 389 -17.11 -10.97 11.60
C ALA A 389 -16.23 -9.70 11.53
N LEU A 390 -15.49 -9.51 10.44
CA LEU A 390 -14.58 -8.37 10.27
C LEU A 390 -15.31 -7.05 10.02
N LEU A 391 -16.44 -7.05 9.29
CA LEU A 391 -17.30 -5.86 9.16
C LEU A 391 -17.88 -5.40 10.50
N ASN A 392 -18.00 -6.32 11.46
CA ASN A 392 -18.52 -6.07 12.80
C ASN A 392 -17.43 -6.06 13.88
N GLN A 393 -16.15 -6.04 13.50
CA GLN A 393 -15.05 -6.05 14.46
C GLN A 393 -15.13 -4.79 15.34
N THR A 394 -15.05 -4.98 16.66
CA THR A 394 -14.97 -3.87 17.61
C THR A 394 -13.58 -3.21 17.55
N PRO A 395 -13.47 -1.89 17.80
CA PRO A 395 -12.17 -1.24 17.93
C PRO A 395 -11.40 -1.81 19.13
N LEU A 396 -10.11 -1.53 19.16
CA LEU A 396 -9.24 -1.94 20.25
C LEU A 396 -9.54 -1.19 21.56
N CYS A 397 -10.01 0.05 21.47
CA CYS A 397 -10.42 0.85 22.63
C CYS A 397 -11.84 1.41 22.47
N SER A 398 -12.48 1.73 23.61
CA SER A 398 -13.87 2.19 23.62
C SER A 398 -14.02 3.58 23.00
N TRP A 399 -15.20 3.87 22.44
CA TRP A 399 -15.55 5.23 22.00
C TRP A 399 -15.40 6.26 23.14
N GLN A 400 -15.83 5.90 24.35
CA GLN A 400 -15.80 6.78 25.51
C GLN A 400 -14.38 7.25 25.84
N SER A 401 -13.38 6.39 25.67
CA SER A 401 -11.98 6.72 25.95
C SER A 401 -11.30 7.59 24.90
N VAL A 402 -11.88 7.69 23.69
CA VAL A 402 -11.34 8.53 22.59
C VAL A 402 -12.26 9.68 22.20
N ARG A 403 -13.39 9.88 22.90
CA ARG A 403 -14.40 10.87 22.52
C ARG A 403 -13.84 12.29 22.49
N SER A 404 -13.08 12.70 23.50
CA SER A 404 -12.50 14.05 23.56
C SER A 404 -11.47 14.26 22.46
N LEU A 405 -10.62 13.25 22.21
CA LEU A 405 -9.65 13.24 21.12
C LEU A 405 -10.34 13.45 19.75
N LEU A 406 -11.36 12.65 19.44
CA LEU A 406 -12.07 12.74 18.15
C LEU A 406 -12.85 14.06 18.02
N ARG A 407 -13.44 14.55 19.10
CA ARG A 407 -14.05 15.89 19.11
C ARG A 407 -13.02 16.98 18.79
N ALA A 408 -11.83 16.90 19.38
CA ALA A 408 -10.77 17.87 19.16
C ALA A 408 -10.28 17.83 17.70
N HIS A 409 -10.04 16.64 17.14
CA HIS A 409 -9.69 16.50 15.71
C HIS A 409 -10.73 17.16 14.81
N PHE A 410 -12.02 16.88 15.02
CA PHE A 410 -13.09 17.49 14.22
C PHE A 410 -13.17 19.01 14.37
N ALA A 411 -12.98 19.53 15.57
CA ALA A 411 -13.01 20.97 15.82
C ALA A 411 -11.79 21.68 15.18
N VAL A 412 -10.61 21.07 15.26
CA VAL A 412 -9.39 21.57 14.62
C VAL A 412 -9.50 21.47 13.10
N ALA A 413 -10.06 20.38 12.58
CA ALA A 413 -10.37 20.20 11.17
C ALA A 413 -11.26 21.31 10.62
N ALA A 414 -12.38 21.57 11.30
CA ALA A 414 -13.30 22.63 10.92
C ALA A 414 -12.63 24.01 10.97
N LEU A 415 -11.86 24.29 12.03
CA LEU A 415 -11.12 25.55 12.18
C LEU A 415 -10.11 25.76 11.05
N LEU A 416 -9.34 24.73 10.71
CA LEU A 416 -8.39 24.77 9.61
C LEU A 416 -9.11 25.00 8.27
N GLY A 417 -10.24 24.32 8.05
CA GLY A 417 -11.09 24.48 6.87
C GLY A 417 -11.60 25.91 6.67
N GLU A 418 -11.96 26.61 7.74
CA GLU A 418 -12.36 28.04 7.69
C GLU A 418 -11.25 28.96 7.16
N HIS A 419 -10.00 28.53 7.26
CA HIS A 419 -8.82 29.27 6.81
C HIS A 419 -8.21 28.71 5.52
N GLY A 420 -8.94 27.85 4.80
CA GLY A 420 -8.50 27.29 3.51
C GLY A 420 -7.50 26.14 3.63
N PHE A 421 -7.24 25.64 4.84
CA PHE A 421 -6.55 24.37 5.01
C PHE A 421 -7.56 23.25 4.91
N HIS A 422 -7.43 22.42 3.89
CA HIS A 422 -8.24 21.20 3.80
C HIS A 422 -7.70 20.16 4.79
N HIS A 423 -8.57 19.66 5.67
CA HIS A 423 -8.26 18.53 6.56
C HIS A 423 -8.34 17.25 5.71
N GLY A 424 -7.25 16.98 5.02
CA GLY A 424 -7.19 15.98 3.96
C GLY A 424 -6.87 16.61 2.62
N TRP A 425 -5.84 16.02 2.00
CA TRP A 425 -5.44 16.11 0.61
C TRP A 425 -4.69 17.37 0.20
N ALA A 426 -3.48 17.14 -0.32
CA ALA A 426 -2.81 17.88 -1.39
C ALA A 426 -2.67 19.43 -1.29
N ALA A 427 -3.35 20.13 -0.39
CA ALA A 427 -3.20 21.54 -0.08
C ALA A 427 -2.06 21.73 0.92
N TRP A 428 -0.92 21.16 0.55
CA TRP A 428 0.39 21.44 1.10
C TRP A 428 0.87 22.77 0.54
N LEU A 429 0.11 23.82 0.82
CA LEU A 429 0.43 25.12 0.31
C LEU A 429 1.09 25.87 1.46
N LEU A 430 2.41 26.05 1.32
CA LEU A 430 2.95 27.39 1.49
C LEU A 430 1.93 28.33 0.83
N PRO A 431 1.39 29.34 1.53
CA PRO A 431 0.26 30.11 1.01
C PRO A 431 0.56 30.60 -0.41
N ALA A 432 -0.46 30.84 -1.25
CA ALA A 432 -0.20 31.33 -2.60
C ALA A 432 0.75 32.55 -2.56
N LEU A 433 1.86 32.47 -3.27
CA LEU A 433 2.80 33.58 -3.41
C LEU A 433 2.04 34.74 -4.03
N ASP A 434 2.08 35.94 -3.43
CA ASP A 434 1.51 37.12 -4.08
C ASP A 434 2.23 37.34 -5.43
N GLU A 435 1.51 37.17 -6.55
CA GLU A 435 2.02 37.54 -7.89
C GLU A 435 2.21 39.07 -8.04
N GLY A 436 1.87 39.84 -7.00
CA GLY A 436 1.66 41.30 -7.04
C GLY A 436 2.87 42.21 -7.00
N ALA A 437 4.11 41.73 -6.91
CA ALA A 437 5.30 42.59 -6.93
C ALA A 437 6.03 42.65 -8.29
N ALA A 438 5.49 42.00 -9.34
CA ALA A 438 6.11 41.94 -10.66
C ALA A 438 5.43 42.84 -11.74
N ALA A 439 4.31 43.50 -11.42
CA ALA A 439 3.49 44.19 -12.43
C ALA A 439 3.74 45.70 -12.59
N GLU A 440 4.73 46.28 -11.92
CA GLU A 440 5.13 47.69 -12.14
C GLU A 440 6.59 47.79 -12.58
N GLY A 441 6.86 47.37 -13.82
CA GLY A 441 8.17 47.53 -14.43
C GLY A 441 8.29 46.80 -15.75
N HIS A 442 7.71 47.37 -16.81
CA HIS A 442 8.04 46.96 -18.18
C HIS A 442 9.56 47.03 -18.40
N VAL A 443 10.21 45.87 -18.48
CA VAL A 443 11.53 45.74 -19.12
C VAL A 443 11.37 44.81 -20.31
N THR A 444 11.29 45.45 -21.48
CA THR A 444 11.37 44.82 -22.80
C THR A 444 12.68 44.03 -22.94
N HIS A 445 12.60 42.82 -23.47
CA HIS A 445 13.74 42.00 -23.89
C HIS A 445 14.78 42.82 -24.66
N GLY A 446 15.98 42.96 -24.08
CA GLY A 446 17.09 43.65 -24.71
C GLY A 446 18.44 43.23 -24.12
N SER A 447 19.16 42.39 -24.88
CA SER A 447 20.62 42.21 -24.93
C SER A 447 21.43 42.28 -23.62
N LEU A 448 21.98 41.12 -23.26
CA LEU A 448 23.19 40.96 -22.45
C LEU A 448 24.28 41.98 -22.81
N ARG A 449 24.74 42.76 -21.82
CA ARG A 449 26.15 43.19 -21.69
C ARG A 449 26.52 43.37 -20.22
N SER A 450 27.73 42.90 -19.94
CA SER A 450 28.51 43.01 -18.71
C SER A 450 28.72 44.46 -18.28
N ASP A 451 28.43 44.77 -17.02
CA ASP A 451 29.37 45.41 -16.09
C ASP A 451 28.69 45.65 -14.72
N GLY A 452 29.40 45.29 -13.65
CA GLY A 452 29.25 45.86 -12.31
C GLY A 452 27.87 45.84 -11.64
N GLY A 453 27.64 44.80 -10.82
CA GLY A 453 26.82 44.88 -9.60
C GLY A 453 25.32 45.16 -9.78
N VAL A 454 24.52 44.11 -9.96
CA VAL A 454 23.10 44.13 -9.60
C VAL A 454 22.76 42.80 -8.96
N ALA A 455 22.53 42.80 -7.65
CA ALA A 455 21.81 41.72 -6.99
C ALA A 455 20.38 41.73 -7.55
N LEU A 456 20.07 40.81 -8.46
CA LEU A 456 18.69 40.51 -8.84
C LEU A 456 18.08 39.62 -7.74
N SER A 457 18.00 40.13 -6.52
CA SER A 457 17.13 39.58 -5.50
C SER A 457 15.72 39.85 -5.98
N ARG A 458 15.08 38.85 -6.60
CA ARG A 458 13.61 38.87 -6.78
C ARG A 458 12.99 39.22 -5.43
N PRO A 459 12.03 40.15 -5.36
CA PRO A 459 11.37 40.47 -4.10
C PRO A 459 10.78 39.18 -3.51
N VAL A 460 11.00 38.99 -2.22
CA VAL A 460 10.43 37.88 -1.45
C VAL A 460 8.91 37.94 -1.61
N PRO A 461 8.25 36.89 -2.12
CA PRO A 461 6.80 36.88 -2.17
C PRO A 461 6.23 36.97 -0.75
N GLY A 462 5.33 37.92 -0.53
CA GLY A 462 4.56 38.02 0.70
C GLY A 462 3.47 36.96 0.71
N PHE A 463 3.20 36.38 1.88
CA PHE A 463 2.03 35.53 2.07
C PHE A 463 0.88 36.35 2.65
N SER A 464 -0.35 36.03 2.26
CA SER A 464 -1.54 36.64 2.86
C SER A 464 -1.64 36.22 4.34
N LEU A 465 -1.54 37.20 5.24
CA LEU A 465 -1.66 36.99 6.68
C LEU A 465 -3.07 37.32 7.17
N LEU A 466 -3.50 36.61 8.22
CA LEU A 466 -4.67 37.00 8.99
C LEU A 466 -4.41 38.31 9.72
N ASP A 467 -5.45 39.13 9.87
CA ASP A 467 -5.39 40.24 10.81
C ASP A 467 -5.22 39.73 12.25
N PHE A 468 -4.71 40.61 13.12
CA PHE A 468 -4.42 40.28 14.52
C PHE A 468 -5.62 39.67 15.27
N MET A 469 -6.83 40.19 15.04
CA MET A 469 -8.04 39.72 15.71
C MET A 469 -8.42 38.31 15.26
N ARG A 470 -8.33 38.03 13.95
CA ARG A 470 -8.58 36.70 13.38
C ARG A 470 -7.54 35.69 13.82
N SER A 471 -6.25 36.05 13.78
CA SER A 471 -5.16 35.19 14.27
C SER A 471 -5.38 34.80 15.74
N HIS A 472 -5.59 35.80 16.62
CA HIS A 472 -5.83 35.55 18.04
C HIS A 472 -7.08 34.70 18.29
N SER A 473 -8.16 34.96 17.54
CA SER A 473 -9.38 34.14 17.63
C SER A 473 -9.16 32.70 17.19
N ALA A 474 -8.37 32.45 16.15
CA ALA A 474 -8.07 31.11 15.65
C ALA A 474 -7.27 30.31 16.67
N LEU A 475 -6.17 30.88 17.19
CA LEU A 475 -5.34 30.26 18.24
C LEU A 475 -6.14 29.99 19.52
N THR A 476 -7.01 30.92 19.93
CA THR A 476 -7.88 30.71 21.10
C THR A 476 -8.83 29.53 20.91
N ARG A 477 -9.47 29.43 19.74
CA ARG A 477 -10.36 28.31 19.41
C ARG A 477 -9.62 26.98 19.32
N PHE A 478 -8.40 26.99 18.77
CA PHE A 478 -7.54 25.81 18.74
C PHE A 478 -7.21 25.32 20.15
N HIS A 479 -6.72 26.19 21.04
CA HIS A 479 -6.43 25.82 22.43
C HIS A 479 -7.67 25.33 23.17
N GLN A 480 -8.83 25.95 22.94
CA GLN A 480 -10.09 25.49 23.51
C GLN A 480 -10.45 24.07 23.03
N ALA A 481 -10.31 23.79 21.73
CA ALA A 481 -10.60 22.47 21.16
C ALA A 481 -9.71 21.37 21.74
N VAL A 482 -8.41 21.65 21.90
CA VAL A 482 -7.43 20.67 22.38
C VAL A 482 -7.44 20.53 23.92
N SER A 483 -7.91 21.54 24.66
CA SER A 483 -7.90 21.55 26.13
C SER A 483 -8.65 20.39 26.80
N GLU A 484 -9.61 19.78 26.11
CA GLU A 484 -10.36 18.62 26.61
C GLU A 484 -9.61 17.28 26.44
N VAL A 485 -8.49 17.28 25.69
CA VAL A 485 -7.70 16.07 25.41
C VAL A 485 -6.62 15.90 26.46
N ASN A 486 -6.68 14.78 27.19
CA ASN A 486 -5.63 14.38 28.11
C ASN A 486 -4.80 13.25 27.48
N PHE A 487 -3.70 13.62 26.83
CA PHE A 487 -2.80 12.71 26.11
C PHE A 487 -2.18 11.62 27.01
N VAL A 488 -1.94 11.93 28.28
CA VAL A 488 -1.42 10.97 29.27
C VAL A 488 -2.44 9.87 29.59
N SER A 489 -3.73 10.18 29.46
CA SER A 489 -4.83 9.25 29.74
C SER A 489 -5.40 8.56 28.50
N LEU A 490 -4.82 8.81 27.31
CA LEU A 490 -5.27 8.13 26.09
C LEU A 490 -5.06 6.61 26.21
N PRO A 491 -5.93 5.81 25.57
CA PRO A 491 -5.73 4.37 25.50
C PRO A 491 -4.34 4.03 24.95
N ARG A 492 -3.70 3.00 25.51
CA ARG A 492 -2.36 2.60 25.07
C ARG A 492 -2.34 1.97 23.68
N GLU A 493 -3.52 1.58 23.19
CA GLU A 493 -3.73 1.00 21.87
C GLU A 493 -3.64 2.03 20.74
N ILE A 494 -3.68 3.33 21.06
CA ILE A 494 -3.51 4.42 20.10
C ILE A 494 -2.19 5.14 20.36
N SER A 495 -1.59 5.71 19.31
CA SER A 495 -0.36 6.49 19.44
C SER A 495 -0.69 7.88 19.98
N ALA A 496 -0.33 8.13 21.24
CA ALA A 496 -0.50 9.46 21.84
C ALA A 496 0.42 10.48 21.16
N ASP A 497 1.65 10.07 20.85
CA ASP A 497 2.67 10.92 20.23
C ASP A 497 2.25 11.33 18.81
N HIS A 498 1.69 10.41 18.02
CA HIS A 498 1.15 10.73 16.70
C HIS A 498 0.02 11.76 16.79
N HIS A 499 -0.95 11.56 17.68
CA HIS A 499 -2.06 12.51 17.81
C HIS A 499 -1.61 13.87 18.33
N TRP A 500 -0.68 13.89 19.28
CA TRP A 500 -0.05 15.12 19.76
C TRP A 500 0.65 15.87 18.62
N LEU A 501 1.46 15.15 17.83
CA LEU A 501 2.15 15.68 16.67
C LEU A 501 1.17 16.35 15.69
N LEU A 502 0.04 15.72 15.37
CA LEU A 502 -0.95 16.31 14.46
C LEU A 502 -1.54 17.63 14.99
N PHE A 503 -1.83 17.73 16.29
CA PHE A 503 -2.32 18.98 16.88
C PHE A 503 -1.25 20.06 16.90
N GLU A 504 -0.01 19.74 17.28
CA GLU A 504 1.06 20.72 17.30
C GLU A 504 1.47 21.19 15.89
N ILE A 505 1.41 20.32 14.89
CA ILE A 505 1.57 20.73 13.49
C ILE A 505 0.45 21.69 13.07
N SER A 506 -0.78 21.45 13.51
CA SER A 506 -1.92 22.36 13.27
C SER A 506 -1.72 23.71 13.98
N HIS A 507 -1.15 23.70 15.18
CA HIS A 507 -0.78 24.90 15.91
C HIS A 507 0.27 25.72 15.15
N VAL A 508 1.35 25.07 14.68
CA VAL A 508 2.40 25.69 13.85
C VAL A 508 1.81 26.32 12.59
N ALA A 509 0.86 25.65 11.94
CA ALA A 509 0.16 26.20 10.77
C ALA A 509 -0.62 27.48 11.11
N LEU A 510 -1.33 27.51 12.24
CA LEU A 510 -2.09 28.68 12.70
C LEU A 510 -1.17 29.85 13.10
N LEU A 511 -0.02 29.58 13.73
CA LEU A 511 1.00 30.60 14.01
C LEU A 511 1.50 31.24 12.70
N GLY A 512 1.76 30.43 11.68
CA GLY A 512 2.15 30.88 10.35
C GLY A 512 1.11 31.80 9.70
N LEU A 513 -0.19 31.47 9.81
CA LEU A 513 -1.27 32.34 9.31
C LEU A 513 -1.30 33.72 9.98
N GLY A 514 -0.89 33.81 11.25
CA GLY A 514 -0.81 35.06 12.00
C GLY A 514 0.49 35.84 11.84
N GLY A 515 1.48 35.27 11.11
CA GLY A 515 2.80 35.87 10.96
C GLY A 515 3.69 35.75 12.21
N HIS A 516 3.40 34.82 13.11
CA HIS A 516 4.17 34.58 14.34
C HIS A 516 5.41 33.70 14.04
N TRP A 517 6.29 34.16 13.15
CA TRP A 517 7.37 33.33 12.58
C TRP A 517 8.39 32.82 13.59
N ASP A 518 8.79 33.63 14.57
CA ASP A 518 9.74 33.19 15.60
C ASP A 518 9.12 32.10 16.50
N GLU A 519 7.87 32.29 16.96
CA GLU A 519 7.12 31.29 17.73
C GLU A 519 6.90 30.00 16.93
N MET A 520 6.64 30.14 15.62
CA MET A 520 6.49 29.02 14.70
C MET A 520 7.78 28.20 14.58
N LEU A 521 8.96 28.83 14.58
CA LEU A 521 10.24 28.14 14.61
C LEU A 521 10.48 27.42 15.94
N ASP A 522 10.21 28.10 17.06
CA ASP A 522 10.38 27.55 18.42
C ASP A 522 9.50 26.30 18.63
N CYS A 523 8.27 26.32 18.13
CA CYS A 523 7.36 25.19 18.19
C CYS A 523 7.64 24.12 17.13
N GLY A 524 8.04 24.51 15.92
CA GLY A 524 8.19 23.59 14.77
C GLY A 524 9.43 22.71 14.84
N LEU A 525 10.58 23.25 15.26
CA LEU A 525 11.85 22.52 15.25
C LEU A 525 11.80 21.19 16.03
N PRO A 526 11.28 21.14 17.28
CA PRO A 526 11.18 19.87 18.02
C PRO A 526 10.24 18.84 17.39
N LEU A 527 9.27 19.27 16.57
CA LEU A 527 8.29 18.37 15.96
C LEU A 527 8.90 17.51 14.85
N VAL A 528 9.99 17.96 14.22
CA VAL A 528 10.69 17.14 13.22
C VAL A 528 11.28 15.89 13.86
N ASP A 529 11.94 16.03 15.01
CA ASP A 529 12.52 14.90 15.74
C ASP A 529 11.42 13.93 16.22
N LEU A 530 10.27 14.46 16.67
CA LEU A 530 9.12 13.65 17.03
C LEU A 530 8.55 12.89 15.83
N ALA A 531 8.35 13.56 14.69
CA ALA A 531 7.84 12.94 13.47
C ALA A 531 8.78 11.84 12.94
N GLU A 532 10.09 12.10 12.94
CA GLU A 532 11.11 11.11 12.58
C GLU A 532 11.09 9.91 13.54
N SER A 533 10.93 10.14 14.84
CA SER A 533 10.85 9.05 15.83
C SER A 533 9.65 8.12 15.64
N LEU A 534 8.61 8.61 14.96
CA LEU A 534 7.38 7.90 14.57
C LEU A 534 7.44 7.36 13.13
N ASP A 535 8.58 7.46 12.44
CA ASP A 535 8.75 7.11 11.02
C ASP A 535 7.79 7.87 10.07
N SER A 536 7.19 8.99 10.52
CA SER A 536 6.16 9.72 9.78
C SER A 536 6.76 10.76 8.83
N ARG A 537 7.25 10.30 7.68
CA ARG A 537 7.84 11.16 6.64
C ARG A 537 6.92 12.27 6.18
N ARG A 538 5.62 11.97 6.04
CA ARG A 538 4.60 12.94 5.63
C ARG A 538 4.55 14.12 6.62
N GLN A 539 4.55 13.84 7.92
CA GLN A 539 4.54 14.90 8.94
C GLN A 539 5.90 15.60 9.06
N SER A 540 7.02 14.89 8.91
CA SER A 540 8.35 15.51 8.84
C SER A 540 8.45 16.51 7.68
N LEU A 541 7.97 16.13 6.50
CA LEU A 541 7.90 17.01 5.33
C LEU A 541 7.03 18.24 5.62
N ARG A 542 5.89 18.06 6.31
CA ARG A 542 4.97 19.16 6.65
C ARG A 542 5.64 20.22 7.51
N VAL A 543 6.30 19.76 8.57
CA VAL A 543 7.02 20.64 9.47
C VAL A 543 8.19 21.29 8.74
N ALA A 544 8.92 20.56 7.89
CA ALA A 544 9.99 21.13 7.08
C ALA A 544 9.47 22.27 6.17
N CYS A 545 8.34 22.10 5.48
CA CYS A 545 7.71 23.16 4.68
C CYS A 545 7.39 24.40 5.52
N TYR A 546 6.83 24.21 6.71
CA TYR A 546 6.56 25.30 7.66
C TYR A 546 7.83 26.02 8.10
N LEU A 547 8.91 25.29 8.40
CA LEU A 547 10.19 25.88 8.78
C LEU A 547 10.83 26.66 7.63
N ILE A 548 10.78 26.12 6.39
CA ILE A 548 11.23 26.83 5.18
C ILE A 548 10.49 28.16 5.08
N GLN A 549 9.16 28.16 5.27
CA GLN A 549 8.34 29.36 5.24
C GLN A 549 8.81 30.40 6.26
N ALA A 550 8.96 30.00 7.51
CA ALA A 550 9.26 30.93 8.60
C ALA A 550 10.66 31.54 8.43
N TYR A 551 11.68 30.73 8.08
CA TYR A 551 13.01 31.26 7.77
C TYR A 551 13.01 32.21 6.57
N TRP A 552 12.23 31.89 5.53
CA TRP A 552 12.09 32.74 4.36
C TRP A 552 11.50 34.11 4.71
N GLN A 553 10.43 34.13 5.50
CA GLN A 553 9.75 35.37 5.92
C GLN A 553 10.59 36.22 6.90
N LEU A 554 11.49 35.58 7.66
CA LEU A 554 12.46 36.26 8.51
C LEU A 554 13.71 36.75 7.74
N GLY A 555 13.80 36.51 6.42
CA GLY A 555 14.96 36.86 5.61
C GLY A 555 16.20 35.99 5.86
N ARG A 556 16.02 34.84 6.52
CA ARG A 556 17.07 33.87 6.87
C ARG A 556 17.22 32.80 5.78
N LEU A 557 17.60 33.25 4.58
CA LEU A 557 17.59 32.41 3.37
C LEU A 557 18.58 31.23 3.43
N GLY A 558 19.68 31.34 4.20
CA GLY A 558 20.64 30.26 4.38
C GLY A 558 20.02 29.05 5.09
N GLU A 559 19.29 29.31 6.18
CA GLU A 559 18.55 28.30 6.92
C GLU A 559 17.36 27.74 6.14
N ALA A 560 16.64 28.60 5.40
CA ALA A 560 15.57 28.15 4.50
C ALA A 560 16.11 27.16 3.45
N ARG A 561 17.29 27.44 2.88
CA ARG A 561 17.97 26.54 1.94
C ARG A 561 18.40 25.22 2.58
N GLN A 562 18.89 25.24 3.82
CA GLN A 562 19.23 24.00 4.54
C GLN A 562 17.99 23.12 4.77
N TRP A 563 16.85 23.73 5.10
CA TRP A 563 15.60 22.99 5.27
C TRP A 563 14.99 22.51 3.95
N LEU A 564 15.19 23.23 2.83
CA LEU A 564 14.82 22.73 1.50
C LEU A 564 15.59 21.44 1.16
N ILE A 565 16.89 21.38 1.48
CA ILE A 565 17.68 20.15 1.31
C ILE A 565 17.14 19.04 2.21
N ARG A 566 16.85 19.34 3.48
CA ARG A 566 16.32 18.34 4.42
C ARG A 566 14.89 17.88 4.05
N ALA A 567 14.08 18.73 3.43
CA ALA A 567 12.75 18.37 2.98
C ALA A 567 12.80 17.28 1.89
N ASP A 568 13.82 17.30 1.03
CA ASP A 568 14.05 16.28 0.00
C ASP A 568 14.22 14.88 0.60
N ASP A 569 14.87 14.76 1.76
CA ASP A 569 15.05 13.49 2.48
C ASP A 569 13.71 12.86 2.93
N PHE A 570 12.66 13.67 3.06
CA PHE A 570 11.33 13.22 3.48
C PHE A 570 10.38 12.92 2.31
N VAL A 571 10.71 13.35 1.09
CA VAL A 571 9.89 13.06 -0.08
C VAL A 571 9.90 11.56 -0.35
N ASP A 572 8.72 11.01 -0.62
CA ASP A 572 8.53 9.61 -1.01
C ASP A 572 7.36 9.48 -1.99
N ALA A 573 7.04 8.24 -2.39
CA ALA A 573 5.98 7.92 -3.35
C ALA A 573 4.60 8.49 -2.98
N THR A 574 4.34 8.70 -1.67
CA THR A 574 3.06 9.26 -1.18
C THR A 574 2.97 10.78 -1.32
N THR A 575 4.09 11.45 -1.61
CA THR A 575 4.15 12.91 -1.71
C THR A 575 3.50 13.40 -3.02
N PRO A 576 2.54 14.35 -2.97
CA PRO A 576 1.89 14.91 -4.15
C PRO A 576 2.88 15.54 -5.14
N ALA A 577 2.63 15.37 -6.45
CA ALA A 577 3.50 15.87 -7.50
C ALA A 577 3.62 17.41 -7.48
N GLU A 578 2.54 18.11 -7.17
CA GLU A 578 2.50 19.58 -7.07
C GLU A 578 3.42 20.09 -5.97
N LEU A 579 3.49 19.38 -4.83
CA LEU A 579 4.38 19.73 -3.74
C LEU A 579 5.85 19.49 -4.12
N ARG A 580 6.15 18.37 -4.79
CA ARG A 580 7.52 18.11 -5.29
C ARG A 580 7.97 19.22 -6.23
N MET A 581 7.14 19.61 -7.19
CA MET A 581 7.42 20.74 -8.08
C MET A 581 7.64 22.05 -7.32
N LEU A 582 6.82 22.36 -6.33
CA LEU A 582 6.96 23.57 -5.53
C LEU A 582 8.30 23.59 -4.75
N LEU A 583 8.71 22.46 -4.18
CA LEU A 583 9.98 22.33 -3.47
C LEU A 583 11.17 22.52 -4.42
N GLU A 584 11.09 21.96 -5.64
CA GLU A 584 12.09 22.17 -6.70
C GLU A 584 12.19 23.66 -7.11
N GLU A 585 11.05 24.33 -7.32
CA GLU A 585 11.02 25.76 -7.66
C GLU A 585 11.60 26.64 -6.54
N LEU A 586 11.28 26.34 -5.28
CA LEU A 586 11.84 27.05 -4.13
C LEU A 586 13.34 26.81 -3.97
N ALA A 587 13.81 25.59 -4.23
CA ALA A 587 15.24 25.27 -4.24
C ALA A 587 15.99 26.07 -5.32
N LEU A 588 15.38 26.28 -6.49
CA LEU A 588 15.92 27.13 -7.56
C LEU A 588 15.94 28.62 -7.18
N LEU A 589 14.93 29.11 -6.47
CA LEU A 589 14.86 30.51 -6.01
C LEU A 589 15.81 30.82 -4.85
N ALA A 590 16.16 29.82 -4.04
CA ALA A 590 17.07 29.94 -2.90
C ALA A 590 18.56 29.86 -3.29
N GLY A 591 18.87 29.39 -4.52
CA GLY A 591 20.23 29.30 -5.09
C GLY A 591 20.59 30.54 -5.89
#